data_AF-A0A7V1AL92-F1
#
_entry.id   AF-A0A7V1AL92-F1
#
_cell.length_a   1.000
_cell.length_b   1.000
_cell.length_c   1.000
_cell.angle_alpha   90.00
_cell.angle_beta   90.00
_cell.angle_gamma   90.00
#
_symmetry.space_group_name_H-M   'P 1'
#
loop_
_entity.id
_entity.type
_entity.pdbx_description
1 polymer ?
#
loop_
_entity_poly.entity_id
_entity_poly.type
_entity_poly.pdbx_seq_one_letter_code
_entity_poly.pdbx_strand_id
1 'polypeptide(L)'
;MSFVPGQVIVSVKGGEVITGGAPLDLIVDKVQTIQSMFYRTIEFMKGVSHRRMGRPTKELQESCRPWLFQSVPGSYQFSVAIQKPAQTDFFKKEIEPDRIAQHFLEIVSASASDEATELERLVPDETYRNTFLKLARNLSPTGKTFDRLELRISGEVRPIALGVESRNNINQQLRKKSALPDKTEEIEEELRGTLRAVHLDEDWLEIAVDGETIHIGGLQDAVDDVIGPMVNRSVIVRAVRGAHNKFKFIDIELPD
;
A
#
# COMPACT_ATOMS: atom_id res chain seq x y z
N MET A 1 18.89 3.15 -22.64
CA MET A 1 17.78 2.97 -21.68
C MET A 1 17.34 4.34 -21.22
N SER A 2 16.06 4.69 -21.37
CA SER A 2 15.52 6.00 -21.02
C SER A 2 14.52 5.90 -19.89
N PHE A 3 14.65 6.77 -18.90
CA PHE A 3 13.75 6.87 -17.77
C PHE A 3 12.78 8.02 -17.95
N VAL A 4 11.65 7.90 -17.28
CA VAL A 4 10.65 8.93 -17.15
C VAL A 4 11.20 10.09 -16.32
N PRO A 5 11.13 11.35 -16.81
CA PRO A 5 11.28 12.54 -15.98
C PRO A 5 10.44 12.45 -14.71
N GLY A 6 11.03 12.81 -13.56
CA GLY A 6 10.33 12.78 -12.28
C GLY A 6 10.62 11.54 -11.44
N GLN A 7 11.89 11.23 -11.22
CA GLN A 7 12.30 10.22 -10.23
C GLN A 7 11.72 10.58 -8.86
N VAL A 8 11.12 9.61 -8.18
CA VAL A 8 10.66 9.80 -6.81
C VAL A 8 11.79 9.45 -5.86
N ILE A 9 12.26 10.44 -5.11
CA ILE A 9 13.22 10.26 -4.03
C ILE A 9 12.45 9.90 -2.77
N VAL A 10 12.83 8.80 -2.13
CA VAL A 10 12.25 8.31 -0.89
C VAL A 10 13.29 8.40 0.21
N SER A 11 12.90 8.99 1.34
CA SER A 11 13.75 9.10 2.53
C SER A 11 13.05 8.48 3.73
N VAL A 12 13.74 7.59 4.42
CA VAL A 12 13.26 7.01 5.69
C VAL A 12 14.09 7.62 6.82
N LYS A 13 13.42 8.05 7.89
CA LYS A 13 14.05 8.78 8.99
C LYS A 13 13.51 8.34 10.35
N GLY A 14 14.37 8.39 11.36
CA GLY A 14 14.01 8.14 12.76
C GLY A 14 13.99 6.65 13.14
N GLY A 15 13.65 6.37 14.40
CA GLY A 15 13.66 5.01 14.97
C GLY A 15 15.01 4.31 14.84
N GLU A 16 15.02 3.16 14.18
CA GLU A 16 16.20 2.31 13.94
C GLU A 16 17.05 2.76 12.74
N VAL A 17 16.61 3.79 12.00
CA VAL A 17 17.34 4.31 10.83
C VAL A 17 18.47 5.23 11.26
N ILE A 18 19.67 4.93 10.78
CA ILE A 18 20.89 5.71 11.01
C ILE A 18 21.35 6.42 9.73
N THR A 19 22.32 7.32 9.86
CA THR A 19 22.91 7.97 8.69
C THR A 19 23.58 6.94 7.79
N GLY A 20 23.05 6.78 6.56
CA GLY A 20 23.57 5.84 5.58
C GLY A 20 23.19 4.37 5.81
N GLY A 21 22.35 4.06 6.81
CA GLY A 21 21.97 2.69 7.15
C GLY A 21 20.54 2.58 7.66
N ALA A 22 19.87 1.47 7.31
CA ALA A 22 18.54 1.14 7.79
C ALA A 22 18.41 -0.40 7.86
N PRO A 23 17.48 -0.93 8.69
CA PRO A 23 17.15 -2.35 8.64
C PRO A 23 16.75 -2.78 7.21
N LEU A 24 17.34 -3.87 6.71
CA LEU A 24 17.13 -4.31 5.32
C LEU A 24 15.67 -4.64 5.06
N ASP A 25 15.03 -5.38 5.97
CA ASP A 25 13.63 -5.81 5.82
C ASP A 25 12.68 -4.61 5.74
N LEU A 26 12.92 -3.57 6.54
CA LEU A 26 12.18 -2.31 6.46
C LEU A 26 12.25 -1.72 5.05
N ILE A 27 13.45 -1.64 4.46
CA ILE A 27 13.62 -1.04 3.14
C ILE A 27 12.99 -1.90 2.05
N VAL A 28 13.17 -3.22 2.12
CA VAL A 28 12.55 -4.15 1.16
C VAL A 28 11.03 -4.00 1.18
N ASP A 29 10.43 -3.91 2.37
CA ASP A 29 8.98 -3.70 2.53
C ASP A 29 8.50 -2.38 1.91
N LYS A 30 9.21 -1.27 2.17
CA LYS A 30 8.84 0.04 1.60
C LYS A 30 9.01 0.05 0.08
N VAL A 31 10.07 -0.53 -0.45
CA VAL A 31 10.30 -0.66 -1.90
C VAL A 31 9.18 -1.47 -2.56
N GLN A 32 8.81 -2.62 -1.98
CA GLN A 32 7.71 -3.45 -2.49
C GLN A 32 6.37 -2.69 -2.45
N THR A 33 6.07 -2.01 -1.34
CA THR A 33 4.83 -1.24 -1.21
C THR A 33 4.76 -0.08 -2.21
N ILE A 34 5.86 0.65 -2.40
CA ILE A 34 5.97 1.72 -3.42
C ILE A 34 5.79 1.15 -4.83
N GLN A 35 6.42 0.01 -5.13
CA GLN A 35 6.26 -0.66 -6.41
C GLN A 35 4.80 -1.04 -6.67
N SER A 36 4.13 -1.66 -5.69
CA SER A 36 2.70 -1.99 -5.78
C SER A 36 1.86 -0.75 -6.03
N MET A 37 2.12 0.33 -5.30
CA MET A 37 1.40 1.59 -5.45
C MET A 37 1.61 2.23 -6.82
N PHE A 38 2.83 2.22 -7.38
CA PHE A 38 3.07 2.66 -8.75
C PHE A 38 2.27 1.87 -9.77
N TYR A 39 2.28 0.53 -9.68
CA TYR A 39 1.50 -0.29 -10.59
C TYR A 39 0.00 -0.02 -10.47
N ARG A 40 -0.53 0.14 -9.25
CA ARG A 40 -1.93 0.53 -9.02
C ARG A 40 -2.26 1.90 -9.60
N THR A 41 -1.38 2.88 -9.48
CA THR A 41 -1.55 4.21 -10.12
C THR A 41 -1.63 4.07 -11.63
N ILE A 42 -0.75 3.27 -12.25
CA ILE A 42 -0.78 3.05 -13.71
C ILE A 42 -2.06 2.33 -14.13
N GLU A 43 -2.46 1.27 -13.44
CA GLU A 43 -3.70 0.54 -13.72
C GLU A 43 -4.92 1.45 -13.65
N PHE A 44 -5.01 2.25 -12.58
CA PHE A 44 -6.07 3.25 -12.39
C PHE A 44 -6.09 4.28 -13.52
N MET A 45 -4.93 4.88 -13.86
CA MET A 45 -4.82 5.85 -14.95
C MET A 45 -5.18 5.26 -16.33
N LYS A 46 -4.97 3.95 -16.53
CA LYS A 46 -5.38 3.23 -17.75
C LYS A 46 -6.85 2.83 -17.74
N GLY A 47 -7.57 3.02 -16.63
CA GLY A 47 -8.95 2.52 -16.47
C GLY A 47 -9.05 0.99 -16.50
N VAL A 48 -7.99 0.30 -16.07
CA VAL A 48 -7.97 -1.16 -15.98
C VAL A 48 -8.83 -1.59 -14.79
N SER A 49 -9.54 -2.72 -14.92
CA SER A 49 -10.28 -3.29 -13.80
C SER A 49 -9.35 -3.59 -12.62
N HIS A 50 -9.81 -3.27 -11.42
CA HIS A 50 -9.05 -3.50 -10.20
C HIS A 50 -8.74 -5.00 -10.01
N ARG A 51 -7.44 -5.37 -10.04
CA ARG A 51 -7.03 -6.76 -9.77
C ARG A 51 -7.12 -7.07 -8.27
N ARG A 52 -7.70 -8.21 -7.92
CA ARG A 52 -7.59 -8.77 -6.56
C ARG A 52 -6.32 -9.58 -6.35
N MET A 53 -5.88 -10.30 -7.38
CA MET A 53 -4.83 -11.31 -7.27
C MET A 53 -3.77 -11.17 -8.35
N GLY A 54 -2.59 -11.71 -8.06
CA GLY A 54 -1.51 -11.86 -9.02
C GLY A 54 -0.76 -10.57 -9.31
N ARG A 55 0.27 -10.74 -10.14
CA ARG A 55 1.15 -9.64 -10.56
C ARG A 55 0.46 -8.78 -11.61
N PRO A 56 0.86 -7.50 -11.75
CA PRO A 56 0.46 -6.69 -12.89
C PRO A 56 0.71 -7.41 -14.22
N THR A 57 -0.06 -7.12 -15.26
CA THR A 57 0.10 -7.78 -16.57
C THR A 57 1.50 -7.55 -17.14
N LYS A 58 2.00 -8.50 -17.94
CA LYS A 58 3.33 -8.36 -18.58
C LYS A 58 3.43 -7.07 -19.39
N GLU A 59 2.38 -6.74 -20.14
CA GLU A 59 2.29 -5.50 -20.90
C GLU A 59 2.49 -4.26 -20.01
N LEU A 60 1.91 -4.24 -18.81
CA LEU A 60 2.05 -3.12 -17.89
C LEU A 60 3.46 -3.05 -17.29
N GLN A 61 4.02 -4.20 -16.90
CA GLN A 61 5.40 -4.29 -16.40
C GLN A 61 6.42 -3.84 -17.45
N GLU A 62 6.19 -4.16 -18.72
CA GLU A 62 7.04 -3.76 -19.84
C GLU A 62 6.85 -2.27 -20.22
N SER A 63 5.65 -1.75 -20.04
CA SER A 63 5.34 -0.34 -20.30
C SER A 63 5.97 0.60 -19.28
N CYS A 64 6.00 0.20 -18.00
CA CYS A 64 6.39 1.07 -16.89
C CYS A 64 7.00 0.24 -15.76
N ARG A 65 8.30 -0.05 -15.85
CA ARG A 65 9.02 -0.81 -14.82
C ARG A 65 9.66 0.12 -13.79
N PRO A 66 9.36 0.02 -12.49
CA PRO A 66 10.08 0.75 -11.45
C PRO A 66 11.50 0.20 -11.27
N TRP A 67 12.47 1.10 -11.12
CA TRP A 67 13.89 0.83 -10.87
C TRP A 67 14.36 1.51 -9.59
N LEU A 68 15.14 0.79 -8.78
CA LEU A 68 15.76 1.30 -7.56
C LEU A 68 17.15 1.87 -7.89
N PHE A 69 17.42 3.09 -7.45
CA PHE A 69 18.71 3.76 -7.56
C PHE A 69 19.20 4.18 -6.17
N GLN A 70 20.53 4.19 -6.02
CA GLN A 70 21.18 4.80 -4.86
C GLN A 70 21.07 6.33 -4.97
N SER A 71 20.72 7.01 -3.88
CA SER A 71 20.65 8.48 -3.82
C SER A 71 21.87 9.09 -3.12
N VAL A 72 21.93 10.43 -3.06
CA VAL A 72 23.01 11.19 -2.40
C VAL A 72 23.02 11.03 -0.86
N PRO A 73 24.17 11.26 -0.18
CA PRO A 73 24.32 11.04 1.27
C PRO A 73 23.52 12.03 2.15
N GLY A 74 23.00 11.56 3.30
CA GLY A 74 22.42 12.42 4.36
C GLY A 74 21.31 11.80 5.22
N SER A 75 20.75 10.65 4.83
CA SER A 75 19.82 9.75 5.55
C SER A 75 19.70 8.46 4.72
N TYR A 76 19.07 7.37 5.19
CA TYR A 76 18.80 6.26 4.28
C TYR A 76 17.79 6.72 3.22
N GLN A 77 18.26 6.83 1.99
CA GLN A 77 17.49 7.31 0.86
C GLN A 77 17.71 6.38 -0.32
N PHE A 78 16.67 6.27 -1.14
CA PHE A 78 16.73 5.60 -2.43
C PHE A 78 15.83 6.33 -3.40
N SER A 79 16.13 6.22 -4.69
CA SER A 79 15.30 6.80 -5.74
C SER A 79 14.60 5.70 -6.51
N VAL A 80 13.31 5.89 -6.77
CA VAL A 80 12.53 5.02 -7.66
C VAL A 80 12.28 5.77 -8.95
N ALA A 81 12.68 5.20 -10.09
CA ALA A 81 12.39 5.75 -11.41
C ALA A 81 11.57 4.76 -12.24
N ILE A 82 10.68 5.26 -13.08
CA ILE A 82 9.93 4.44 -14.03
C ILE A 82 10.72 4.40 -15.34
N GLN A 83 10.93 3.20 -15.89
CA GLN A 83 11.51 3.01 -17.21
C GLN A 83 10.43 3.22 -18.30
N LYS A 84 10.77 3.95 -19.38
CA LYS A 84 9.90 4.09 -20.56
C LYS A 84 9.89 2.78 -21.38
N PRO A 85 8.78 2.44 -22.07
CA PRO A 85 8.75 1.28 -22.94
C PRO A 85 9.81 1.40 -24.05
N ALA A 86 10.37 0.26 -24.47
CA ALA A 86 11.42 0.24 -25.51
C ALA A 86 10.89 0.58 -26.91
N GLN A 87 9.59 0.37 -27.15
CA GLN A 87 8.92 0.67 -28.41
C GLN A 87 7.60 1.36 -28.12
N THR A 88 7.43 2.56 -28.68
CA THR A 88 6.18 3.32 -28.61
C THR A 88 5.19 2.72 -29.60
N ASP A 89 4.07 2.21 -29.11
CA ASP A 89 2.99 1.68 -29.96
C ASP A 89 2.05 2.83 -30.34
N PHE A 90 2.17 3.32 -31.58
CA PHE A 90 1.39 4.43 -32.13
C PHE A 90 -0.13 4.24 -32.08
N PHE A 91 -0.62 3.01 -31.87
CA PHE A 91 -2.05 2.70 -31.82
C PHE A 91 -2.62 2.59 -30.41
N LYS A 92 -1.78 2.67 -29.36
CA LYS A 92 -2.23 2.63 -27.97
C LYS A 92 -2.29 4.05 -27.40
N LYS A 93 -3.34 4.33 -26.61
CA LYS A 93 -3.43 5.57 -25.82
C LYS A 93 -2.22 5.60 -24.89
N GLU A 94 -1.24 6.44 -25.21
CA GLU A 94 -0.03 6.59 -24.41
C GLU A 94 -0.39 7.21 -23.06
N ILE A 95 0.00 6.55 -21.97
CA ILE A 95 0.14 7.25 -20.70
C ILE A 95 1.40 8.10 -20.84
N GLU A 96 1.27 9.41 -20.67
CA GLU A 96 2.40 10.31 -20.45
C GLU A 96 3.12 9.86 -19.18
N PRO A 97 4.28 9.20 -19.29
CA PRO A 97 4.88 8.57 -18.12
C PRO A 97 5.22 9.60 -17.04
N ASP A 98 5.55 10.82 -17.48
CA ASP A 98 5.92 11.97 -16.67
C ASP A 98 4.80 12.38 -15.69
N ARG A 99 3.53 12.02 -15.97
CA ARG A 99 2.40 12.24 -15.06
C ARG A 99 2.23 11.15 -14.01
N ILE A 100 2.84 9.97 -14.17
CA ILE A 100 2.65 8.85 -13.25
C ILE A 100 3.24 9.18 -11.88
N ALA A 101 4.47 9.73 -11.84
CA ALA A 101 5.13 10.11 -10.59
C ALA A 101 4.35 11.19 -9.84
N GLN A 102 3.82 12.17 -10.58
CA GLN A 102 3.00 13.23 -10.03
C GLN A 102 1.69 12.67 -9.44
N HIS A 103 0.94 11.88 -10.21
CA HIS A 103 -0.30 11.27 -9.71
C HIS A 103 -0.06 10.31 -8.54
N PHE A 104 1.03 9.56 -8.56
CA PHE A 104 1.43 8.73 -7.43
C PHE A 104 1.58 9.57 -6.15
N LEU A 105 2.30 10.69 -6.22
CA LEU A 105 2.47 11.58 -5.07
C LEU A 105 1.16 12.25 -4.65
N GLU A 106 0.33 12.71 -5.58
CA GLU A 106 -0.99 13.26 -5.29
C GLU A 106 -1.88 12.26 -4.54
N ILE A 107 -1.88 10.98 -4.97
CA ILE A 107 -2.63 9.91 -4.30
C ILE A 107 -2.08 9.64 -2.90
N VAL A 108 -0.76 9.58 -2.72
CA VAL A 108 -0.14 9.40 -1.40
C VAL A 108 -0.52 10.56 -0.47
N SER A 109 -0.44 11.80 -0.95
CA SER A 109 -0.78 13.00 -0.19
C SER A 109 -2.25 13.00 0.22
N ALA A 110 -3.16 12.80 -0.73
CA ALA A 110 -4.60 12.77 -0.49
C ALA A 110 -5.01 11.61 0.42
N SER A 111 -4.32 10.47 0.34
CA SER A 111 -4.56 9.32 1.25
C SER A 111 -4.16 9.63 2.70
N ALA A 112 -3.09 10.41 2.90
CA ALA A 112 -2.59 10.78 4.22
C ALA A 112 -3.31 11.99 4.84
N SER A 113 -4.05 12.74 4.04
CA SER A 113 -4.87 13.89 4.46
C SER A 113 -6.02 13.47 5.38
N ASP A 114 -6.53 14.39 6.19
CA ASP A 114 -7.77 14.23 6.94
C ASP A 114 -9.02 14.51 6.08
N GLU A 115 -8.84 15.13 4.91
CA GLU A 115 -9.91 15.45 3.95
C GLU A 115 -10.20 14.30 2.97
N ALA A 116 -11.13 13.42 3.32
CA ALA A 116 -11.53 12.28 2.47
C ALA A 116 -12.01 12.69 1.06
N THR A 117 -12.58 13.89 0.92
CA THR A 117 -13.11 14.44 -0.35
C THR A 117 -12.04 14.65 -1.41
N GLU A 118 -10.79 14.96 -1.01
CA GLU A 118 -9.69 15.14 -1.95
C GLU A 118 -9.37 13.82 -2.67
N LEU A 119 -9.24 12.75 -1.89
CA LEU A 119 -8.94 11.42 -2.43
C LEU A 119 -10.11 10.88 -3.25
N GLU A 120 -11.36 11.11 -2.84
CA GLU A 120 -12.55 10.73 -3.62
C GLU A 120 -12.60 11.44 -4.98
N ARG A 121 -12.23 12.72 -5.03
CA ARG A 121 -12.16 13.47 -6.29
C ARG A 121 -11.03 12.96 -7.20
N LEU A 122 -9.89 12.61 -6.62
CA LEU A 122 -8.72 12.13 -7.35
C LEU A 122 -8.87 10.68 -7.82
N VAL A 123 -9.51 9.84 -7.00
CA VAL A 123 -9.77 8.41 -7.23
C VAL A 123 -11.26 8.12 -6.99
N PRO A 124 -12.12 8.36 -8.00
CA PRO A 124 -13.57 8.14 -7.88
C PRO A 124 -13.93 6.68 -7.63
N ASP A 125 -13.15 5.75 -8.19
CA ASP A 125 -13.31 4.31 -7.99
C ASP A 125 -13.01 3.95 -6.52
N GLU A 126 -14.02 3.48 -5.81
CA GLU A 126 -13.93 3.15 -4.39
C GLU A 126 -12.99 1.97 -4.09
N THR A 127 -12.93 0.97 -4.98
CA THR A 127 -12.10 -0.22 -4.80
C THR A 127 -10.61 0.15 -4.91
N TYR A 128 -10.27 1.00 -5.89
CA TYR A 128 -8.94 1.59 -5.98
C TYR A 128 -8.63 2.49 -4.78
N ARG A 129 -9.55 3.36 -4.39
CA ARG A 129 -9.38 4.27 -3.24
C ARG A 129 -9.06 3.51 -1.95
N ASN A 130 -9.80 2.45 -1.66
CA ASN A 130 -9.57 1.58 -0.50
C ASN A 130 -8.18 0.93 -0.54
N THR A 131 -7.74 0.50 -1.73
CA THR A 131 -6.41 -0.10 -1.91
C THR A 131 -5.31 0.93 -1.69
N PHE A 132 -5.46 2.14 -2.21
CA PHE A 132 -4.50 3.22 -1.97
C PHE A 132 -4.40 3.61 -0.50
N LEU A 133 -5.52 3.67 0.21
CA LEU A 133 -5.51 3.88 1.67
C LEU A 133 -4.72 2.78 2.40
N LYS A 134 -4.96 1.50 2.08
CA LYS A 134 -4.23 0.38 2.70
C LYS A 134 -2.74 0.39 2.36
N LEU A 135 -2.36 0.69 1.12
CA LEU A 135 -0.95 0.84 0.72
C LEU A 135 -0.29 2.05 1.40
N ALA A 136 -0.96 3.20 1.47
CA ALA A 136 -0.48 4.39 2.18
C ALA A 136 -0.32 4.13 3.69
N ARG A 137 -1.22 3.34 4.29
CA ARG A 137 -1.06 2.87 5.68
C ARG A 137 0.19 2.04 5.84
N ASN A 138 0.45 1.09 4.93
CA ASN A 138 1.63 0.24 4.96
C ASN A 138 2.93 1.03 4.73
N LEU A 139 2.87 2.18 4.05
CA LEU A 139 4.00 3.12 3.98
C LEU A 139 4.19 3.90 5.28
N SER A 140 3.09 4.27 5.95
CA SER A 140 3.11 5.15 7.12
C SER A 140 3.64 4.44 8.39
N PRO A 141 4.50 5.12 9.17
CA PRO A 141 5.09 4.54 10.37
C PRO A 141 4.08 4.36 11.51
N THR A 142 4.38 3.38 12.37
CA THR A 142 3.79 3.25 13.71
C THR A 142 4.57 4.06 14.77
N GLY A 143 5.76 4.57 14.43
CA GLY A 143 6.64 5.33 15.32
C GLY A 143 7.62 4.49 16.14
N LYS A 144 7.73 3.18 15.86
CA LYS A 144 8.69 2.28 16.53
C LYS A 144 9.97 2.08 15.70
N THR A 145 9.85 1.51 14.50
CA THR A 145 11.00 1.18 13.64
C THR A 145 11.54 2.39 12.90
N PHE A 146 10.67 3.33 12.53
CA PHE A 146 11.03 4.62 11.94
C PHE A 146 9.92 5.65 12.24
N ASP A 147 10.26 6.93 12.16
CA ASP A 147 9.38 8.03 12.56
C ASP A 147 8.69 8.68 11.36
N ARG A 148 9.38 8.73 10.22
CA ARG A 148 8.90 9.45 9.04
C ARG A 148 9.39 8.83 7.73
N LEU A 149 8.50 8.78 6.75
CA LEU A 149 8.83 8.49 5.36
C LEU A 149 8.50 9.72 4.50
N GLU A 150 9.47 10.20 3.73
CA GLU A 150 9.31 11.34 2.84
C GLU A 150 9.40 10.90 1.39
N LEU A 151 8.51 11.41 0.55
CA LEU A 151 8.54 11.21 -0.90
C LEU A 151 8.56 12.57 -1.60
N ARG A 152 9.37 12.71 -2.65
CA ARG A 152 9.38 13.93 -3.49
C ARG A 152 9.82 13.61 -4.90
N ILE A 153 9.41 14.44 -5.86
CA ILE A 153 10.00 14.39 -7.20
C ILE A 153 11.39 15.02 -7.15
N SER A 154 12.34 14.42 -7.88
CA SER A 154 13.66 15.02 -8.08
C SER A 154 13.55 16.41 -8.69
N GLY A 155 14.14 17.41 -8.04
CA GLY A 155 14.01 18.82 -8.40
C GLY A 155 12.98 19.60 -7.57
N GLU A 156 12.07 18.92 -6.86
CA GLU A 156 11.13 19.57 -5.94
C GLU A 156 11.71 19.75 -4.54
N VAL A 157 11.28 20.84 -3.89
CA VAL A 157 11.76 21.27 -2.57
C VAL A 157 10.92 20.71 -1.43
N ARG A 158 9.60 20.56 -1.63
CA ARG A 158 8.68 20.14 -0.56
C ARG A 158 8.35 18.65 -0.71
N PRO A 159 8.77 17.79 0.24
CA PRO A 159 8.35 16.41 0.25
C PRO A 159 6.95 16.24 0.82
N ILE A 160 6.26 15.19 0.36
CA ILE A 160 5.14 14.60 1.07
C ILE A 160 5.72 13.77 2.21
N ALA A 161 5.25 14.01 3.43
CA ALA A 161 5.73 13.32 4.61
C ALA A 161 4.62 12.44 5.20
N LEU A 162 4.92 11.16 5.38
CA LEU A 162 4.08 10.20 6.08
C LEU A 162 4.65 10.00 7.49
N GLY A 163 3.84 10.33 8.50
CA GLY A 163 4.14 10.11 9.91
C GLY A 163 3.07 9.27 10.60
N VAL A 164 3.15 9.16 11.93
CA VAL A 164 2.15 8.46 12.75
C VAL A 164 0.76 9.11 12.61
N GLU A 165 0.70 10.44 12.51
CA GLU A 165 -0.55 11.18 12.28
C GLU A 165 -1.20 10.79 10.95
N SER A 166 -0.43 10.68 9.86
CA SER A 166 -0.91 10.19 8.57
C SER A 166 -1.54 8.81 8.69
N ARG A 167 -0.90 7.90 9.45
CA ARG A 167 -1.45 6.56 9.71
C ARG A 167 -2.79 6.62 10.47
N ASN A 168 -2.89 7.51 11.46
CA ASN A 168 -4.13 7.72 12.23
C ASN A 168 -5.26 8.22 11.33
N ASN A 169 -4.99 9.21 10.47
CA ASN A 169 -5.96 9.73 9.51
C ASN A 169 -6.46 8.64 8.56
N ILE A 170 -5.54 7.85 8.00
CA ILE A 170 -5.87 6.72 7.12
C ILE A 170 -6.73 5.68 7.85
N ASN A 171 -6.37 5.31 9.08
CA ASN A 171 -7.14 4.35 9.87
C ASN A 171 -8.56 4.86 10.20
N GLN A 172 -8.73 6.16 10.45
CA GLN A 172 -10.05 6.76 10.63
C GLN A 172 -10.89 6.67 9.35
N GLN A 173 -10.29 6.96 8.18
CA GLN A 173 -10.97 6.84 6.89
C GLN A 173 -11.40 5.39 6.60
N LEU A 174 -10.50 4.42 6.81
CA LEU A 174 -10.79 2.99 6.63
C LEU A 174 -11.91 2.50 7.57
N ARG A 175 -11.93 2.96 8.82
CA ARG A 175 -12.99 2.61 9.79
C ARG A 175 -14.36 3.18 9.43
N LYS A 176 -14.43 4.42 8.93
CA LYS A 176 -15.69 5.03 8.49
C LYS A 176 -16.38 4.22 7.39
N LYS A 177 -15.63 3.57 6.50
CA LYS A 177 -16.18 2.66 5.48
C LYS A 177 -16.76 1.38 6.09
N SER A 178 -16.06 0.75 7.03
CA SER A 178 -16.49 -0.51 7.64
C SER A 178 -17.73 -0.38 8.53
N ALA A 179 -18.13 0.83 8.93
CA ALA A 179 -19.23 1.09 9.86
C ALA A 179 -20.66 1.00 9.24
N LEU A 180 -20.85 0.30 8.12
CA LEU A 180 -22.21 0.08 7.60
C LEU A 180 -22.99 -0.90 8.52
N PRO A 181 -24.25 -0.59 8.86
CA PRO A 181 -24.96 -1.25 9.95
C PRO A 181 -25.65 -2.53 9.47
N ASP A 182 -25.05 -3.70 9.71
CA ASP A 182 -25.85 -4.91 9.81
C ASP A 182 -26.29 -5.13 11.26
N LYS A 183 -27.61 -5.19 11.43
CA LYS A 183 -28.31 -5.39 12.69
C LYS A 183 -28.05 -6.80 13.23
N THR A 184 -26.92 -7.02 13.89
CA THR A 184 -26.75 -8.18 14.76
C THR A 184 -25.74 -7.89 15.86
N GLU A 185 -25.82 -8.63 16.96
CA GLU A 185 -24.89 -8.63 18.11
C GLU A 185 -23.50 -9.16 17.70
N GLU A 186 -22.94 -8.60 16.64
CA GLU A 186 -21.67 -8.96 16.04
C GLU A 186 -20.55 -8.25 16.82
N ILE A 187 -19.78 -9.03 17.57
CA ILE A 187 -18.66 -8.53 18.38
C ILE A 187 -17.45 -8.37 17.45
N GLU A 188 -17.01 -7.13 17.23
CA GLU A 188 -15.73 -6.84 16.59
C GLU A 188 -14.59 -7.26 17.54
N GLU A 189 -13.67 -8.06 17.02
CA GLU A 189 -12.50 -8.56 17.74
C GLU A 189 -11.21 -8.24 16.99
N GLU A 190 -10.18 -7.85 17.75
CA GLU A 190 -8.80 -7.77 17.27
C GLU A 190 -8.07 -9.07 17.62
N LEU A 191 -7.67 -9.81 16.59
CA LEU A 191 -6.87 -11.02 16.71
C LEU A 191 -5.41 -10.70 16.35
N ARG A 192 -4.48 -11.01 17.26
CA ARG A 192 -3.04 -10.78 17.08
C ARG A 192 -2.35 -12.12 16.93
N GLY A 193 -1.68 -12.33 15.80
CA GLY A 193 -1.06 -13.62 15.49
C GLY A 193 -0.15 -13.56 14.28
N THR A 194 0.33 -14.71 13.82
CA THR A 194 1.11 -14.82 12.58
C THR A 194 0.21 -15.22 11.43
N LEU A 195 0.20 -14.47 10.32
CA LEU A 195 -0.52 -14.86 9.11
C LEU A 195 0.18 -16.07 8.47
N ARG A 196 -0.49 -17.22 8.38
CA ARG A 196 0.11 -18.48 7.89
C ARG A 196 -0.35 -18.85 6.48
N ALA A 197 -1.60 -18.57 6.16
CA ALA A 197 -2.16 -18.84 4.85
C ALA A 197 -3.18 -17.77 4.45
N VAL A 198 -3.27 -17.54 3.14
CA VAL A 198 -4.24 -16.65 2.50
C VAL A 198 -4.65 -17.31 1.20
N HIS A 199 -5.96 -17.39 0.97
CA HIS A 199 -6.53 -17.84 -0.29
C HIS A 199 -7.55 -16.80 -0.77
N LEU A 200 -7.14 -15.95 -1.71
CA LEU A 200 -8.00 -14.87 -2.21
C LEU A 200 -9.15 -15.37 -3.10
N ASP A 201 -8.97 -16.50 -3.80
CA ASP A 201 -10.04 -17.12 -4.61
C ASP A 201 -11.10 -17.80 -3.75
N GLU A 202 -10.70 -18.51 -2.71
CA GLU A 202 -11.60 -19.16 -1.74
C GLU A 202 -12.03 -18.22 -0.60
N ASP A 203 -11.58 -16.97 -0.65
CA ASP A 203 -11.99 -15.86 0.21
C ASP A 203 -11.73 -16.07 1.72
N TRP A 204 -10.57 -16.64 2.07
CA TRP A 204 -10.18 -16.90 3.46
C TRP A 204 -8.71 -16.66 3.78
N LEU A 205 -8.41 -16.46 5.06
CA LEU A 205 -7.06 -16.47 5.61
C LEU A 205 -7.00 -17.26 6.93
N GLU A 206 -5.79 -17.65 7.32
CA GLU A 206 -5.50 -18.31 8.59
C GLU A 206 -4.41 -17.57 9.36
N ILE A 207 -4.70 -17.28 10.62
CA ILE A 207 -3.73 -16.73 11.56
C ILE A 207 -3.45 -17.74 12.68
N ALA A 208 -2.19 -17.84 13.09
CA ALA A 208 -1.79 -18.58 14.27
C ALA A 208 -1.76 -17.64 15.49
N VAL A 209 -2.61 -17.91 16.49
CA VAL A 209 -2.71 -17.17 17.76
C VAL A 209 -2.40 -18.15 18.88
N ASP A 210 -1.34 -17.90 19.65
CA ASP A 210 -0.92 -18.75 20.78
C ASP A 210 -0.81 -20.26 20.47
N GLY A 211 -0.46 -20.60 19.22
CA GLY A 211 -0.33 -21.98 18.73
C GLY A 211 -1.62 -22.59 18.17
N GLU A 212 -2.76 -21.92 18.29
CA GLU A 212 -4.02 -22.30 17.65
C GLU A 212 -4.19 -21.60 16.30
N THR A 213 -4.77 -22.31 15.33
CA THR A 213 -5.06 -21.75 14.00
C THR A 213 -6.49 -21.24 13.96
N ILE A 214 -6.66 -19.95 13.69
CA ILE A 214 -7.96 -19.31 13.51
C ILE A 214 -8.19 -19.08 12.01
N HIS A 215 -9.27 -19.67 11.50
CA HIS A 215 -9.71 -19.49 10.12
C HIS A 215 -10.70 -18.32 10.03
N ILE A 216 -10.45 -17.41 9.08
CA ILE A 216 -11.23 -16.18 8.88
C ILE A 216 -11.64 -16.10 7.41
N GLY A 217 -12.96 -16.09 7.16
CA GLY A 217 -13.51 -15.97 5.82
C GLY A 217 -13.95 -14.55 5.48
N GLY A 218 -14.38 -14.32 4.24
CA GLY A 218 -14.97 -13.05 3.83
C GLY A 218 -13.95 -11.97 3.48
N LEU A 219 -12.83 -12.33 2.86
CA LEU A 219 -11.78 -11.37 2.51
C LEU A 219 -12.23 -10.27 1.54
N GLN A 220 -13.24 -10.53 0.70
CA GLN A 220 -13.94 -9.57 -0.16
C GLN A 220 -12.96 -8.64 -0.92
N ASP A 221 -12.85 -7.37 -0.51
CA ASP A 221 -12.00 -6.35 -1.15
C ASP A 221 -10.49 -6.53 -0.88
N ALA A 222 -10.09 -7.62 -0.23
CA ALA A 222 -8.68 -7.96 -0.03
C ALA A 222 -7.94 -8.13 -1.37
N VAL A 223 -6.69 -7.66 -1.38
CA VAL A 223 -5.81 -7.77 -2.54
C VAL A 223 -4.44 -8.31 -2.18
N ASP A 224 -3.85 -9.04 -3.12
CA ASP A 224 -2.58 -9.73 -3.00
C ASP A 224 -1.41 -8.79 -2.68
N ASP A 225 -1.34 -7.63 -3.32
CA ASP A 225 -0.26 -6.67 -3.10
C ASP A 225 -0.37 -5.87 -1.80
N VAL A 226 -1.45 -6.06 -1.03
CA VAL A 226 -1.62 -5.55 0.33
C VAL A 226 -1.38 -6.65 1.36
N ILE A 227 -2.04 -7.80 1.21
CA ILE A 227 -2.00 -8.88 2.22
C ILE A 227 -0.83 -9.85 1.99
N GLY A 228 -0.47 -10.14 0.74
CA GLY A 228 0.59 -11.08 0.38
C GLY A 228 1.93 -10.80 1.09
N PRO A 229 2.42 -9.55 1.18
CA PRO A 229 3.62 -9.20 1.93
C PRO A 229 3.54 -9.48 3.45
N MET A 230 2.36 -9.75 4.00
CA MET A 230 2.14 -10.03 5.42
C MET A 230 2.24 -11.53 5.75
N VAL A 231 2.32 -12.41 4.75
CA VAL A 231 2.39 -13.87 4.98
C VAL A 231 3.67 -14.22 5.73
N ASN A 232 3.54 -15.09 6.73
CA ASN A 232 4.55 -15.47 7.73
C ASN A 232 5.02 -14.34 8.65
N ARG A 233 4.24 -13.26 8.79
CA ARG A 233 4.55 -12.15 9.70
C ARG A 233 3.47 -11.99 10.75
N SER A 234 3.83 -11.32 11.84
CA SER A 234 2.88 -10.86 12.84
C SER A 234 1.91 -9.86 12.21
N VAL A 235 0.61 -10.04 12.49
CA VAL A 235 -0.49 -9.22 11.97
C VAL A 235 -1.50 -8.94 13.07
N ILE A 236 -2.24 -7.85 12.90
CA ILE A 236 -3.46 -7.54 13.64
C ILE A 236 -4.61 -7.69 12.65
N VAL A 237 -5.48 -8.67 12.87
CA VAL A 237 -6.69 -8.87 12.08
C VAL A 237 -7.88 -8.34 12.87
N ARG A 238 -8.65 -7.46 12.25
CA ARG A 238 -9.98 -7.06 12.74
C ARG A 238 -11.00 -7.94 12.06
N ALA A 239 -11.81 -8.62 12.86
CA ALA A 239 -12.83 -9.53 12.38
C ALA A 239 -14.08 -9.43 13.26
N VAL A 240 -15.21 -9.78 12.68
CA VAL A 240 -16.45 -9.96 13.42
C VAL A 240 -16.60 -11.42 13.78
N ARG A 241 -16.89 -11.71 15.06
CA ARG A 241 -17.27 -13.05 15.50
C ARG A 241 -18.78 -13.25 15.28
N GLY A 242 -19.13 -14.08 14.31
CA GLY A 242 -20.51 -14.47 14.01
C GLY A 242 -20.98 -15.73 14.74
N ALA A 243 -22.18 -16.20 14.42
CA ALA A 243 -22.74 -17.44 14.95
C ALA A 243 -21.81 -18.64 14.70
N HIS A 244 -21.76 -19.57 15.66
CA HIS A 244 -20.89 -20.76 15.63
C HIS A 244 -19.37 -20.48 15.62
N ASN A 245 -18.95 -19.35 16.20
CA ASN A 245 -17.52 -18.99 16.34
C ASN A 245 -16.79 -18.83 14.99
N LYS A 246 -17.53 -18.47 13.94
CA LYS A 246 -16.96 -18.16 12.62
C LYS A 246 -16.56 -16.69 12.57
N PHE A 247 -15.35 -16.43 12.09
CA PHE A 247 -14.84 -15.07 11.93
C PHE A 247 -15.04 -14.57 10.50
N LYS A 248 -15.56 -13.33 10.40
CA LYS A 248 -15.69 -12.60 9.14
C LYS A 248 -14.66 -11.46 9.12
N PHE A 249 -13.84 -11.42 8.09
CA PHE A 249 -12.79 -10.43 7.92
C PHE A 249 -13.33 -9.01 7.80
N ILE A 250 -12.68 -8.05 8.47
CA ILE A 250 -12.90 -6.60 8.27
C ILE A 250 -11.64 -5.98 7.65
N ASP A 251 -10.49 -6.19 8.30
CA ASP A 251 -9.24 -5.57 7.90
C ASP A 251 -8.03 -6.28 8.50
N ILE A 252 -6.84 -6.05 7.93
CA ILE A 252 -5.57 -6.57 8.42
C ILE A 252 -4.48 -5.52 8.27
N GLU A 253 -3.63 -5.43 9.28
CA GLU A 253 -2.44 -4.60 9.24
C GLU A 253 -1.26 -5.27 9.94
N LEU A 254 -0.07 -4.79 9.64
CA LEU A 254 1.12 -5.11 10.43
C LEU A 254 1.05 -4.34 11.76
N PRO A 255 1.43 -4.98 12.88
CA PRO A 255 1.45 -4.36 14.20
C PRO A 255 2.53 -3.26 14.34
N ASP A 256 3.45 -3.18 13.37
CA ASP A 256 4.64 -2.32 13.34
C ASP A 256 4.89 -1.74 11.93
#